data_AF-A0A536QVZ6-F1
#
_entry.id   AF-A0A536QVZ6-F1
#
_cell.length_a   1.000
_cell.length_b   1.000
_cell.length_c   1.000
_cell.angle_alpha   90.00
_cell.angle_beta   90.00
_cell.angle_gamma   90.00
#
_symmetry.space_group_name_H-M   'P 1'
#
loop_
_entity.id
_entity.type
_entity.pdbx_description
1 polymer ?
#
loop_
_entity_poly.entity_id
_entity_poly.type
_entity_poly.pdbx_seq_one_letter_code
_entity_poly.pdbx_strand_id
1 'polypeptide(L)'
;MPPDHDRVIAEARRVLEGNRQRGISDWGGRRYDFVCPSPRTYPFQWFWDSAFHAIALLQVDPELAKQEIRCLMQGAQPDGFIPHMILWEKGAHDVALREVQPIWLADPFFTGTIQPPVVARAVQRIYDATGDTAFVREVLPPIRRFFRWLKAVRDPDDDALVALIQPDESGLDASPKYDALMGISPESTEKTLPQLQRSMQRLYDAYAPYRSEPARIPALDVFNWEDVMMNAIYADGLRCLAKLMAIAGDPPREADEFSARAERVRRALETKCWDEDAGVFWDLAGWTEKPARTLTFSCLFPLILEDLDPRKAKRLVDEHLLNEKEFWLPYPIPSVAAGEPAFDPGWRAKTT
;
A
#
# COMPACT_ATOMS: atom_id res chain seq x y z
N MET A 1 1.91 32.03 -12.88
CA MET A 1 3.21 32.24 -12.21
C MET A 1 3.79 30.87 -11.91
N PRO A 2 5.10 30.64 -12.09
CA PRO A 2 5.70 29.42 -11.61
C PRO A 2 5.41 29.30 -10.10
N PRO A 3 5.12 28.09 -9.59
CA PRO A 3 4.91 27.89 -8.18
C PRO A 3 6.14 28.39 -7.42
N ASP A 4 5.89 29.11 -6.33
CA ASP A 4 6.94 29.50 -5.38
C ASP A 4 7.40 28.21 -4.67
N HIS A 5 8.44 27.57 -5.21
CA HIS A 5 8.95 26.29 -4.73
C HIS A 5 9.36 26.38 -3.26
N ASP A 6 9.93 27.50 -2.83
CA ASP A 6 10.36 27.71 -1.45
C ASP A 6 9.14 27.75 -0.50
N ARG A 7 8.05 28.40 -0.94
CA ARG A 7 6.79 28.37 -0.19
C ARG A 7 6.21 26.95 -0.08
N VAL A 8 6.23 26.17 -1.16
CA VAL A 8 5.73 24.78 -1.13
C VAL A 8 6.56 23.91 -0.17
N ILE A 9 7.89 24.06 -0.18
CA ILE A 9 8.78 23.34 0.74
C ILE A 9 8.53 23.77 2.19
N ALA A 10 8.37 25.07 2.46
CA ALA A 10 8.09 25.58 3.79
C ALA A 10 6.74 25.05 4.34
N GLU A 11 5.69 25.03 3.52
CA GLU A 11 4.40 24.47 3.90
C GLU A 11 4.47 22.95 4.13
N ALA A 12 5.21 22.20 3.29
CA ALA A 12 5.40 20.77 3.50
C ALA A 12 6.09 20.47 4.84
N ARG A 13 7.13 21.25 5.19
CA ARG A 13 7.80 21.15 6.51
C ARG A 13 6.81 21.41 7.65
N ARG A 14 6.04 22.50 7.56
CA ARG A 14 5.05 22.86 8.57
C ARG A 14 4.00 21.76 8.77
N VAL A 15 3.53 21.15 7.69
CA VAL A 15 2.55 20.05 7.74
C VAL A 15 3.15 18.80 8.38
N LEU A 16 4.34 18.35 7.95
CA LEU A 16 5.00 17.17 8.51
C LEU A 16 5.31 17.35 10.01
N GLU A 17 5.74 18.54 10.42
CA GLU A 17 5.98 18.85 11.83
C GLU A 17 4.68 18.91 12.65
N GLY A 18 3.63 19.54 12.11
CA GLY A 18 2.32 19.62 12.76
C GLY A 18 1.61 18.27 12.90
N ASN A 19 1.97 17.31 12.04
CA ASN A 19 1.44 15.96 12.06
C ASN A 19 2.27 14.97 12.90
N ARG A 20 3.41 15.41 13.45
CA ARG A 20 4.30 14.56 14.24
C ARG A 20 3.72 14.29 15.63
N GLN A 21 3.64 13.02 16.01
CA GLN A 21 3.19 12.55 17.31
C GLN A 21 4.32 11.85 18.06
N ARG A 22 4.43 12.09 19.37
CA ARG A 22 5.51 11.57 20.22
C ARG A 22 5.05 11.31 21.64
N GLY A 23 5.50 10.21 22.21
CA GLY A 23 5.20 9.87 23.59
C GLY A 23 5.64 8.47 23.97
N ILE A 24 4.99 7.95 25.00
CA ILE A 24 5.20 6.60 25.54
C ILE A 24 3.84 5.91 25.49
N SER A 25 3.76 4.80 24.76
CA SER A 25 2.52 4.06 24.58
C SER A 25 2.24 3.14 25.76
N ASP A 26 0.95 2.91 26.04
CA ASP A 26 0.47 1.85 26.93
C ASP A 26 0.86 0.44 26.45
N TRP A 27 1.29 0.32 25.19
CA TRP A 27 1.83 -0.92 24.63
C TRP A 27 3.24 -1.21 25.15
N GLY A 28 3.32 -1.62 26.42
CA GLY A 28 4.59 -2.01 27.05
C GLY A 28 5.57 -0.85 27.28
N GLY A 29 5.08 0.39 27.37
CA GLY A 29 5.93 1.56 27.63
C GLY A 29 6.86 1.93 26.46
N ARG A 30 6.48 1.56 25.23
CA ARG A 30 7.27 1.84 24.03
C ARG A 30 7.27 3.31 23.71
N ARG A 31 8.45 3.88 23.47
CA ARG A 31 8.57 5.24 22.94
C ARG A 31 8.21 5.23 21.46
N TYR A 32 7.29 6.10 21.08
CA TYR A 32 6.91 6.30 19.68
C TYR A 32 7.21 7.74 19.25
N ASP A 33 7.54 7.90 17.97
CA ASP A 33 7.83 9.18 17.32
C ASP A 33 7.63 8.98 15.81
N PHE A 34 6.49 9.45 15.31
CA PHE A 34 6.04 9.24 13.93
C PHE A 34 5.23 10.43 13.40
N VAL A 35 5.00 10.45 12.09
CA VAL A 35 4.13 11.43 11.42
C VAL A 35 2.82 10.76 11.01
N CYS A 36 1.70 11.26 11.53
CA CYS A 36 0.37 10.78 11.14
C CYS A 36 -0.12 11.44 9.84
N PRO A 37 -1.02 10.80 9.05
CA PRO A 37 -1.54 11.42 7.83
C PRO A 37 -2.40 12.66 8.11
N SER A 38 -3.20 12.63 9.18
CA SER A 38 -4.06 13.75 9.58
C SER A 38 -4.31 13.71 11.09
N PRO A 39 -3.95 14.75 11.86
CA PRO A 39 -4.13 14.76 13.31
C PRO A 39 -5.57 14.61 13.79
N ARG A 40 -6.56 14.90 12.94
CA ARG A 40 -7.98 14.78 13.27
C ARG A 40 -8.58 13.46 12.78
N THR A 41 -8.40 13.15 11.49
CA THR A 41 -9.10 12.03 10.84
C THR A 41 -8.29 10.74 10.90
N TYR A 42 -6.96 10.83 10.81
CA TYR A 42 -6.06 9.68 10.77
C TYR A 42 -4.89 9.88 11.74
N PRO A 43 -5.15 9.94 13.05
CA PRO A 43 -4.12 10.26 14.04
C PRO A 43 -3.24 9.05 14.42
N PHE A 44 -3.31 7.94 13.67
CA PHE A 44 -2.54 6.74 13.94
C PHE A 44 -1.35 6.62 12.98
N GLN A 45 -0.40 5.73 13.30
CA GLN A 45 0.70 5.44 12.39
C GLN A 45 0.23 4.42 11.35
N TRP A 46 0.25 4.81 10.08
CA TRP A 46 -0.11 3.94 8.95
C TRP A 46 1.13 3.45 8.22
N PHE A 47 1.12 2.20 7.75
CA PHE A 47 2.30 1.52 7.22
C PHE A 47 2.85 2.20 5.97
N TRP A 48 2.01 2.36 4.93
CA TRP A 48 2.49 2.94 3.67
C TRP A 48 2.73 4.46 3.79
N ASP A 49 1.93 5.16 4.61
CA ASP A 49 2.10 6.59 4.89
C ASP A 49 3.43 6.82 5.57
N SER A 50 3.82 6.00 6.54
CA SER A 50 5.13 6.08 7.19
C SER A 50 6.26 5.93 6.18
N ALA A 51 6.12 5.06 5.18
CA ALA A 51 7.11 4.92 4.12
C ALA A 51 7.19 6.16 3.22
N PHE A 52 6.05 6.74 2.82
CA PHE A 52 6.02 7.99 2.04
C PHE A 52 6.49 9.20 2.84
N HIS A 53 6.08 9.32 4.11
CA HIS A 53 6.54 10.33 5.05
C HIS A 53 8.05 10.25 5.22
N ALA A 54 8.63 9.06 5.39
CA ALA A 54 10.08 8.91 5.47
C ALA A 54 10.79 9.44 4.21
N ILE A 55 10.25 9.19 3.01
CA ILE A 55 10.79 9.73 1.76
C ILE A 55 10.68 11.27 1.74
N ALA A 56 9.55 11.83 2.16
CA ALA A 56 9.35 13.28 2.22
C ALA A 56 10.25 13.95 3.27
N LEU A 57 10.42 13.31 4.43
CA LEU A 57 11.27 13.78 5.53
C LEU A 57 12.75 13.86 5.15
N LEU A 58 13.21 13.16 4.11
CA LEU A 58 14.57 13.36 3.58
C LEU A 58 14.82 14.79 3.10
N GLN A 59 13.78 15.50 2.67
CA GLN A 59 13.87 16.91 2.30
C GLN A 59 13.87 17.83 3.52
N VAL A 60 13.58 17.29 4.71
CA VAL A 60 13.43 18.04 5.96
C VAL A 60 14.62 17.80 6.88
N ASP A 61 14.77 16.55 7.33
CA ASP A 61 15.78 16.02 8.23
C ASP A 61 15.87 14.48 8.03
N PRO A 62 16.99 13.96 7.48
CA PRO A 62 17.18 12.52 7.29
C PRO A 62 17.09 11.67 8.57
N GLU A 63 17.37 12.24 9.75
CA GLU A 63 17.21 11.49 11.01
C GLU A 63 15.74 11.31 11.38
N LEU A 64 14.87 12.26 11.02
CA LEU A 64 13.42 12.06 11.16
C LEU A 64 12.92 10.97 10.21
N ALA A 65 13.44 10.91 8.98
CA ALA A 65 13.12 9.82 8.05
C ALA A 65 13.50 8.44 8.60
N LYS A 66 14.70 8.31 9.18
CA LYS A 66 15.13 7.07 9.84
C LYS A 66 14.26 6.76 11.06
N GLN A 67 13.95 7.77 11.87
CA GLN A 67 13.11 7.62 13.06
C GLN A 67 11.70 7.14 12.71
N GLU A 68 11.10 7.64 11.64
CA GLU A 68 9.78 7.19 11.14
C GLU A 68 9.78 5.67 10.89
N ILE A 69 10.77 5.16 10.15
CA ILE A 69 10.93 3.73 9.87
C ILE A 69 11.22 2.93 11.14
N ARG A 70 12.09 3.42 12.02
CA ARG A 70 12.35 2.76 13.33
C ARG A 70 11.08 2.62 14.14
N CYS A 71 10.25 3.67 14.19
CA CYS A 71 8.97 3.65 14.88
C CYS A 71 8.03 2.60 14.27
N LEU A 72 7.89 2.59 12.93
CA LEU A 72 7.06 1.61 12.23
C LEU A 72 7.50 0.17 12.52
N MET A 73 8.82 -0.10 12.52
CA MET A 73 9.36 -1.45 12.76
C MET A 73 9.10 -1.98 14.17
N GLN A 74 8.74 -1.12 15.14
CA GLN A 74 8.30 -1.59 16.46
C GLN A 74 6.97 -2.38 16.40
N GLY A 75 6.17 -2.17 15.35
CA GLY A 75 4.93 -2.90 15.08
C GLY A 75 5.12 -4.29 14.46
N ALA A 76 6.35 -4.65 14.05
CA ALA A 76 6.62 -5.92 13.40
C ALA A 76 6.47 -7.11 14.37
N GLN A 77 5.76 -8.14 13.93
CA GLN A 77 5.47 -9.34 14.71
C GLN A 77 6.56 -10.41 14.52
N PRO A 78 6.68 -11.39 15.46
CA PRO A 78 7.67 -12.46 15.38
C PRO A 78 7.55 -13.34 14.13
N ASP A 79 6.32 -13.57 13.65
CA ASP A 79 6.01 -14.38 12.45
C ASP A 79 6.33 -13.65 11.13
N GLY A 80 6.60 -12.34 11.20
CA GLY A 80 6.89 -11.49 10.06
C GLY A 80 5.75 -10.56 9.66
N PHE A 81 4.55 -10.71 10.21
CA PHE A 81 3.45 -9.77 9.94
C PHE A 81 3.82 -8.35 10.39
N ILE A 82 3.47 -7.34 9.58
CA ILE A 82 3.50 -5.94 10.00
C ILE A 82 2.11 -5.35 9.71
N PRO A 83 1.45 -4.78 10.73
CA PRO A 83 0.11 -4.26 10.60
C PRO A 83 0.08 -3.00 9.73
N HIS A 84 -1.04 -2.77 9.04
CA HIS A 84 -1.24 -1.53 8.30
C HIS A 84 -1.36 -0.31 9.22
N MET A 85 -1.80 -0.49 10.47
CA MET A 85 -2.00 0.57 11.46
C MET A 85 -1.43 0.19 12.82
N ILE A 86 -0.73 1.13 13.44
CA ILE A 86 -0.29 1.05 14.85
C ILE A 86 -0.97 2.18 15.65
N LEU A 87 -1.69 1.79 16.68
CA LEU A 87 -2.53 2.65 17.51
C LEU A 87 -1.81 3.04 18.81
N TRP A 88 -0.69 3.77 18.67
CA TRP A 88 0.19 4.15 19.78
C TRP A 88 -0.54 4.84 20.96
N GLU A 89 -1.47 5.74 20.65
CA GLU A 89 -2.26 6.51 21.63
C GLU A 89 -3.77 6.30 21.44
N LYS A 90 -4.20 5.04 21.33
CA LYS A 90 -5.61 4.70 21.08
C LYS A 90 -6.62 5.51 21.91
N GLY A 91 -6.40 5.61 23.23
CA GLY A 91 -7.33 6.30 24.13
C GLY A 91 -7.45 7.81 23.88
N ALA A 92 -6.41 8.46 23.35
CA ALA A 92 -6.47 9.88 22.97
C ALA A 92 -7.30 10.11 21.70
N HIS A 93 -7.50 9.06 20.91
CA HIS A 93 -8.06 9.12 19.55
C HIS A 93 -9.29 8.22 19.37
N ASP A 94 -10.01 7.91 20.45
CA ASP A 94 -11.18 7.02 20.42
C ASP A 94 -12.28 7.49 19.45
N VAL A 95 -12.46 8.81 19.29
CA VAL A 95 -13.44 9.37 18.34
C VAL A 95 -13.02 9.06 16.91
N ALA A 96 -11.78 9.36 16.55
CA ALA A 96 -11.24 9.06 15.22
C ALA A 96 -11.30 7.54 14.93
N LEU A 97 -10.99 6.70 15.93
CA LEU A 97 -11.09 5.25 15.78
C LEU A 97 -12.51 4.77 15.48
N ARG A 98 -13.54 5.40 16.05
CA ARG A 98 -14.96 5.08 15.77
C ARG A 98 -15.38 5.51 14.37
N GLU A 99 -14.84 6.62 13.87
CA GLU A 99 -15.12 7.14 12.52
C GLU A 99 -14.52 6.24 11.42
N VAL A 100 -13.40 5.57 11.68
CA VAL A 100 -12.76 4.62 10.73
C VAL A 100 -13.28 3.18 10.84
N GLN A 101 -14.29 2.90 11.67
CA GLN A 101 -14.90 1.56 11.76
C GLN A 101 -15.80 1.28 10.53
N PRO A 102 -15.92 0.01 10.09
CA PRO A 102 -15.39 -1.20 10.74
C PRO A 102 -13.91 -1.47 10.41
N ILE A 103 -13.12 -1.86 11.43
CA ILE A 103 -11.72 -2.27 11.28
C ILE A 103 -11.45 -3.58 12.01
N TRP A 104 -10.58 -4.43 11.45
CA TRP A 104 -10.11 -5.62 12.14
C TRP A 104 -8.86 -5.29 12.99
N LEU A 105 -9.02 -5.32 14.31
CA LEU A 105 -7.90 -5.32 15.28
C LEU A 105 -7.44 -6.76 15.57
N ALA A 106 -6.16 -7.05 15.33
CA ALA A 106 -5.52 -8.30 15.77
C ALA A 106 -5.03 -8.22 17.23
N ASP A 107 -4.78 -7.01 17.70
CA ASP A 107 -4.37 -6.67 19.05
C ASP A 107 -4.98 -5.30 19.43
N PRO A 108 -5.15 -4.96 20.73
CA PRO A 108 -5.62 -3.63 21.11
C PRO A 108 -4.86 -2.46 20.49
N PHE A 109 -3.58 -2.65 20.11
CA PHE A 109 -2.67 -1.62 19.62
C PHE A 109 -2.37 -1.69 18.12
N PHE A 110 -2.87 -2.67 17.36
CA PHE A 110 -2.65 -2.73 15.91
C PHE A 110 -3.69 -3.56 15.13
N THR A 111 -3.77 -3.29 13.84
CA THR A 111 -4.73 -3.94 12.92
C THR A 111 -4.27 -5.30 12.41
N GLY A 112 -5.21 -6.14 11.99
CA GLY A 112 -4.96 -7.49 11.47
C GLY A 112 -4.74 -7.59 9.97
N THR A 113 -4.59 -6.45 9.28
CA THR A 113 -4.49 -6.39 7.81
C THR A 113 -3.25 -5.63 7.35
N ILE A 114 -2.89 -5.80 6.08
CA ILE A 114 -1.66 -5.24 5.48
C ILE A 114 -1.92 -3.96 4.70
N GLN A 115 -0.84 -3.35 4.20
CA GLN A 115 -0.86 -2.27 3.22
C GLN A 115 0.28 -2.45 2.21
N PRO A 116 0.29 -1.71 1.08
CA PRO A 116 1.34 -1.86 0.07
C PRO A 116 2.76 -1.69 0.63
N PRO A 117 3.70 -2.61 0.31
CA PRO A 117 4.98 -2.73 1.00
C PRO A 117 6.05 -1.72 0.52
N VAL A 118 5.74 -0.42 0.51
CA VAL A 118 6.63 0.67 0.06
C VAL A 118 7.88 0.82 0.93
N VAL A 119 7.88 0.23 2.14
CA VAL A 119 8.94 0.39 3.15
C VAL A 119 10.36 0.10 2.65
N ALA A 120 10.54 -0.90 1.77
CA ALA A 120 11.87 -1.23 1.24
C ALA A 120 12.41 -0.13 0.31
N ARG A 121 11.53 0.46 -0.51
CA ARG A 121 11.83 1.63 -1.34
C ARG A 121 12.18 2.84 -0.48
N ALA A 122 11.44 3.08 0.62
CA ALA A 122 11.74 4.16 1.56
C ALA A 122 13.13 3.99 2.20
N VAL A 123 13.47 2.79 2.67
CA VAL A 123 14.82 2.49 3.22
C VAL A 123 15.91 2.68 2.18
N GLN A 124 15.68 2.25 0.93
CA GLN A 124 16.64 2.49 -0.15
C GLN A 124 16.85 3.99 -0.38
N ARG A 125 15.78 4.79 -0.44
CA ARG A 125 15.89 6.27 -0.58
C ARG A 125 16.67 6.92 0.56
N ILE A 126 16.46 6.46 1.80
CA ILE A 126 17.21 6.94 2.96
C ILE A 126 18.68 6.58 2.85
N TYR A 127 19.00 5.35 2.45
CA TYR A 127 20.38 4.93 2.22
C TYR A 127 21.04 5.75 1.11
N ASP A 128 20.38 5.91 -0.04
CA ASP A 128 20.92 6.69 -1.16
C ASP A 128 21.24 8.14 -0.76
N ALA A 129 20.44 8.72 0.15
CA ALA A 129 20.65 10.08 0.67
C ALA A 129 21.71 10.20 1.77
N THR A 130 21.97 9.13 2.55
CA THR A 130 22.76 9.21 3.78
C THR A 130 24.01 8.34 3.81
N GLY A 131 24.08 7.30 2.99
CA GLY A 131 25.11 6.26 3.04
C GLY A 131 25.09 5.39 4.31
N ASP A 132 24.06 5.53 5.16
CA ASP A 132 24.04 4.91 6.49
C ASP A 132 23.76 3.40 6.43
N THR A 133 24.84 2.64 6.32
CA THR A 133 24.78 1.17 6.29
C THR A 133 24.37 0.59 7.66
N ALA A 134 24.63 1.30 8.76
CA ALA A 134 24.25 0.83 10.10
C ALA A 134 22.72 0.87 10.27
N PHE A 135 22.08 1.95 9.82
CA PHE A 135 20.63 2.05 9.75
C PHE A 135 20.02 0.93 8.89
N VAL A 136 20.59 0.64 7.72
CA VAL A 136 20.12 -0.47 6.87
C VAL A 136 20.16 -1.79 7.65
N ARG A 137 21.29 -2.14 8.27
CA ARG A 137 21.41 -3.37 9.09
C ARG A 137 20.42 -3.43 10.24
N GLU A 138 20.09 -2.29 10.83
CA GLU A 138 19.14 -2.16 11.94
C GLU A 138 17.72 -2.54 11.53
N VAL A 139 17.21 -1.97 10.43
CA VAL A 139 15.77 -2.07 10.06
C VAL A 139 15.46 -3.20 9.07
N LEU A 140 16.46 -3.73 8.37
CA LEU A 140 16.27 -4.75 7.34
C LEU A 140 15.69 -6.09 7.85
N PRO A 141 16.05 -6.63 9.04
CA PRO A 141 15.54 -7.92 9.50
C PRO A 141 14.01 -8.04 9.57
N PRO A 142 13.25 -7.14 10.22
CA PRO A 142 11.78 -7.21 10.21
C PRO A 142 11.19 -7.05 8.80
N ILE A 143 11.74 -6.17 7.96
CA ILE A 143 11.24 -5.97 6.58
C ILE A 143 11.40 -7.25 5.75
N ARG A 144 12.55 -7.93 5.83
CA ARG A 144 12.76 -9.21 5.13
C ARG A 144 11.75 -10.27 5.55
N ARG A 145 11.43 -10.35 6.85
CA ARG A 145 10.41 -11.28 7.34
C ARG A 145 9.02 -10.93 6.80
N PHE A 146 8.69 -9.65 6.72
CA PHE A 146 7.41 -9.21 6.14
C PHE A 146 7.24 -9.60 4.68
N PHE A 147 8.26 -9.41 3.85
CA PHE A 147 8.17 -9.80 2.44
C PHE A 147 8.11 -11.32 2.24
N ARG A 148 8.73 -12.11 3.14
CA ARG A 148 8.57 -13.58 3.18
C ARG A 148 7.18 -13.98 3.69
N TRP A 149 6.64 -13.26 4.68
CA TRP A 149 5.28 -13.46 5.19
C TRP A 149 4.25 -13.19 4.11
N LEU A 150 4.39 -12.12 3.33
CA LEU A 150 3.52 -11.82 2.19
C LEU A 150 3.49 -13.00 1.20
N LYS A 151 4.66 -13.52 0.81
CA LYS A 151 4.73 -14.71 -0.05
C LYS A 151 4.08 -15.95 0.57
N ALA A 152 4.28 -16.16 1.86
CA ALA A 152 3.81 -17.39 2.54
C ALA A 152 2.31 -17.36 2.86
N VAL A 153 1.74 -16.19 3.08
CA VAL A 153 0.36 -16.02 3.58
C VAL A 153 -0.58 -15.45 2.53
N ARG A 154 -0.08 -14.60 1.62
CA ARG A 154 -0.90 -13.89 0.63
C ARG A 154 -0.76 -14.40 -0.80
N ASP A 155 0.10 -15.36 -1.06
CA ASP A 155 0.23 -16.03 -2.36
C ASP A 155 0.00 -17.55 -2.11
N PRO A 156 -1.27 -17.96 -1.90
CA PRO A 156 -1.63 -19.32 -1.48
C PRO A 156 -1.58 -20.36 -2.63
N ASP A 157 -1.61 -19.92 -3.88
CA ASP A 157 -1.57 -20.72 -5.11
C ASP A 157 -0.18 -20.75 -5.78
N ASP A 158 0.80 -20.02 -5.23
CA ASP A 158 2.21 -20.01 -5.66
C ASP A 158 2.42 -19.52 -7.11
N ASP A 159 1.58 -18.59 -7.54
CA ASP A 159 1.62 -17.99 -8.87
C ASP A 159 2.57 -16.77 -8.96
N ALA A 160 3.10 -16.35 -7.80
CA ALA A 160 3.96 -15.18 -7.54
C ALA A 160 3.24 -13.84 -7.32
N LEU A 161 1.91 -13.77 -7.40
CA LEU A 161 1.15 -12.56 -7.07
C LEU A 161 0.62 -12.67 -5.64
N VAL A 162 0.79 -11.60 -4.86
CA VAL A 162 0.19 -11.51 -3.53
C VAL A 162 -1.24 -11.00 -3.68
N ALA A 163 -2.13 -11.61 -2.93
CA ALA A 163 -3.55 -11.33 -2.96
C ALA A 163 -4.02 -10.59 -1.70
N LEU A 164 -4.92 -9.64 -1.94
CA LEU A 164 -5.61 -8.87 -0.91
C LEU A 164 -6.87 -9.61 -0.49
N ILE A 165 -7.19 -9.51 0.79
CA ILE A 165 -8.42 -10.09 1.36
C ILE A 165 -9.48 -9.02 1.62
N GLN A 166 -9.20 -7.74 1.36
CA GLN A 166 -10.19 -6.67 1.43
C GLN A 166 -9.67 -5.38 0.76
N PRO A 167 -10.55 -4.46 0.34
CA PRO A 167 -10.17 -3.25 -0.40
C PRO A 167 -9.15 -2.34 0.30
N ASP A 168 -9.29 -2.10 1.60
CA ASP A 168 -8.43 -1.21 2.39
C ASP A 168 -6.97 -1.69 2.48
N GLU A 169 -6.70 -2.98 2.22
CA GLU A 169 -5.31 -3.47 2.12
C GLU A 169 -4.56 -2.95 0.90
N SER A 170 -5.28 -2.46 -0.12
CA SER A 170 -4.65 -1.74 -1.24
C SER A 170 -4.35 -0.27 -0.89
N GLY A 171 -4.97 0.28 0.15
CA GLY A 171 -5.05 1.72 0.39
C GLY A 171 -6.06 2.46 -0.51
N LEU A 172 -6.85 1.74 -1.31
CA LEU A 172 -7.87 2.27 -2.23
C LEU A 172 -9.28 1.82 -1.83
N ASP A 173 -9.65 2.08 -0.57
CA ASP A 173 -10.78 1.49 0.16
C ASP A 173 -12.10 1.44 -0.63
N ALA A 174 -12.43 2.52 -1.34
CA ALA A 174 -13.66 2.69 -2.11
C ALA A 174 -13.42 2.73 -3.63
N SER A 175 -12.33 2.12 -4.11
CA SER A 175 -12.04 2.08 -5.54
C SER A 175 -13.10 1.27 -6.30
N PRO A 176 -13.61 1.79 -7.43
CA PRO A 176 -14.68 1.13 -8.18
C PRO A 176 -14.25 -0.18 -8.83
N LYS A 177 -12.94 -0.48 -8.85
CA LYS A 177 -12.46 -1.79 -9.29
C LYS A 177 -13.00 -2.92 -8.42
N TYR A 178 -13.32 -2.66 -7.15
CA TYR A 178 -13.87 -3.65 -6.22
C TYR A 178 -15.40 -3.75 -6.24
N ASP A 179 -16.10 -2.80 -6.88
CA ASP A 179 -17.54 -2.59 -6.72
C ASP A 179 -18.37 -3.84 -7.04
N ALA A 180 -18.01 -4.55 -8.11
CA ALA A 180 -18.71 -5.76 -8.54
C ALA A 180 -18.71 -6.85 -7.46
N LEU A 181 -17.57 -7.07 -6.79
CA LEU A 181 -17.42 -8.06 -5.72
C LEU A 181 -17.98 -7.54 -4.39
N MET A 182 -17.93 -6.23 -4.18
CA MET A 182 -18.43 -5.56 -2.98
C MET A 182 -19.93 -5.23 -3.04
N GLY A 183 -20.60 -5.46 -4.17
CA GLY A 183 -22.02 -5.15 -4.36
C GLY A 183 -22.34 -3.65 -4.29
N ILE A 184 -21.38 -2.81 -4.69
CA ILE A 184 -21.52 -1.35 -4.72
C ILE A 184 -22.01 -0.95 -6.11
N SER A 185 -22.99 -0.04 -6.18
CA SER A 185 -23.54 0.41 -7.46
C SER A 185 -22.97 1.79 -7.82
N PRO A 186 -22.47 1.97 -9.06
CA PRO A 186 -21.99 3.28 -9.51
C PRO A 186 -23.14 4.29 -9.74
N GLU A 187 -24.40 3.85 -9.74
CA GLU A 187 -25.57 4.70 -10.05
C GLU A 187 -25.97 5.65 -8.91
N SER A 188 -25.46 5.43 -7.68
CA SER A 188 -25.90 6.19 -6.51
C SER A 188 -24.74 6.48 -5.54
N THR A 189 -24.08 7.60 -5.77
CA THR A 189 -22.95 8.10 -4.96
C THR A 189 -23.29 8.29 -3.48
N GLU A 190 -24.55 8.61 -3.16
CA GLU A 190 -25.04 8.74 -1.77
C GLU A 190 -25.11 7.40 -1.03
N LYS A 191 -25.23 6.28 -1.77
CA LYS A 191 -25.34 4.93 -1.20
C LYS A 191 -24.00 4.21 -1.10
N THR A 192 -22.93 4.77 -1.68
CA THR A 192 -21.58 4.17 -1.71
C THR A 192 -21.08 3.81 -0.31
N LEU A 193 -20.98 4.78 0.62
CA LEU A 193 -20.49 4.52 1.98
C LEU A 193 -21.34 3.47 2.73
N PRO A 194 -22.68 3.57 2.80
CA PRO A 194 -23.49 2.52 3.42
C PRO A 194 -23.33 1.13 2.77
N GLN A 195 -23.15 1.05 1.45
CA GLN A 195 -22.91 -0.22 0.75
C GLN A 195 -21.54 -0.80 1.11
N LEU A 196 -20.50 0.05 1.07
CA LEU A 196 -19.13 -0.32 1.45
C LEU A 196 -19.08 -0.84 2.89
N GLN A 197 -19.64 -0.11 3.85
CA GLN A 197 -19.69 -0.52 5.26
C GLN A 197 -20.37 -1.88 5.45
N ARG A 198 -21.50 -2.13 4.77
CA ARG A 198 -22.18 -3.42 4.83
C ARG A 198 -21.34 -4.55 4.23
N SER A 199 -20.68 -4.31 3.10
CA SER A 199 -19.84 -5.33 2.47
C SER A 199 -18.57 -5.61 3.29
N MET A 200 -17.92 -4.58 3.83
CA MET A 200 -16.79 -4.74 4.75
C MET A 200 -17.19 -5.53 6.00
N GLN A 201 -18.35 -5.25 6.61
CA GLN A 201 -18.85 -6.03 7.73
C GLN A 201 -19.07 -7.51 7.37
N ARG A 202 -19.62 -7.80 6.18
CA ARG A 202 -19.74 -9.18 5.67
C ARG A 202 -18.39 -9.89 5.57
N LEU A 203 -17.34 -9.21 5.09
CA LEU A 203 -16.00 -9.77 5.05
C LEU A 203 -15.48 -10.08 6.45
N TYR A 204 -15.62 -9.13 7.38
CA TYR A 204 -15.18 -9.33 8.77
C TYR A 204 -15.91 -10.45 9.51
N ASP A 205 -17.20 -10.61 9.26
CA ASP A 205 -18.00 -11.71 9.80
C ASP A 205 -17.50 -13.06 9.26
N ALA A 206 -17.16 -13.13 7.97
CA ALA A 206 -16.57 -14.32 7.36
C ALA A 206 -15.17 -14.65 7.91
N TYR A 207 -14.38 -13.62 8.25
CA TYR A 207 -13.02 -13.79 8.80
C TYR A 207 -13.01 -14.17 10.27
N ALA A 208 -14.05 -13.80 11.04
CA ALA A 208 -14.08 -13.95 12.49
C ALA A 208 -13.65 -15.34 13.00
N PRO A 209 -14.07 -16.48 12.40
CA PRO A 209 -13.66 -17.82 12.84
C PRO A 209 -12.18 -18.16 12.58
N TYR A 210 -11.51 -17.42 11.68
CA TYR A 210 -10.18 -17.74 11.16
C TYR A 210 -9.12 -16.68 11.48
N ARG A 211 -9.44 -15.69 12.32
CA ARG A 211 -8.50 -14.59 12.65
C ARG A 211 -7.19 -15.04 13.29
N SER A 212 -7.18 -16.21 13.94
CA SER A 212 -5.96 -16.84 14.49
C SER A 212 -5.15 -17.62 13.45
N GLU A 213 -5.68 -17.80 12.24
CA GLU A 213 -5.08 -18.57 11.15
C GLU A 213 -5.14 -17.76 9.84
N PRO A 214 -4.43 -16.61 9.75
CA PRO A 214 -4.55 -15.67 8.62
C PRO A 214 -4.29 -16.31 7.26
N ALA A 215 -3.45 -17.35 7.19
CA ALA A 215 -3.19 -18.12 5.96
C ALA A 215 -4.42 -18.87 5.41
N ARG A 216 -5.48 -19.05 6.21
CA ARG A 216 -6.75 -19.66 5.76
C ARG A 216 -7.69 -18.66 5.12
N ILE A 217 -7.51 -17.36 5.37
CA ILE A 217 -8.47 -16.34 4.92
C ILE A 217 -8.52 -16.22 3.38
N PRO A 218 -7.38 -16.18 2.64
CA PRO A 218 -7.43 -16.15 1.17
C PRO A 218 -8.19 -17.34 0.55
N ALA A 219 -8.10 -18.51 1.18
CA ALA A 219 -8.78 -19.73 0.73
C ALA A 219 -10.31 -19.72 0.94
N LEU A 220 -10.85 -18.73 1.66
CA LEU A 220 -12.30 -18.55 1.78
C LEU A 220 -12.93 -18.00 0.49
N ASP A 221 -12.13 -17.33 -0.36
CA ASP A 221 -12.56 -16.69 -1.61
C ASP A 221 -13.79 -15.77 -1.45
N VAL A 222 -13.99 -15.20 -0.27
CA VAL A 222 -15.07 -14.21 -0.02
C VAL A 222 -14.69 -12.82 -0.52
N PHE A 223 -13.39 -12.56 -0.55
CA PHE A 223 -12.69 -11.51 -1.27
C PHE A 223 -11.24 -11.98 -1.47
N ASN A 224 -10.86 -12.24 -2.71
CA ASN A 224 -9.49 -12.56 -3.10
C ASN A 224 -9.12 -11.72 -4.32
N TRP A 225 -8.05 -10.95 -4.24
CA TRP A 225 -7.76 -9.92 -5.25
C TRP A 225 -6.25 -9.76 -5.48
N GLU A 226 -5.77 -10.16 -6.65
CA GLU A 226 -4.41 -9.88 -7.09
C GLU A 226 -4.36 -8.47 -7.68
N ASP A 227 -4.03 -7.50 -6.83
CA ASP A 227 -3.99 -6.08 -7.16
C ASP A 227 -2.71 -5.73 -7.93
N VAL A 228 -2.82 -5.07 -9.09
CA VAL A 228 -1.67 -4.69 -9.93
C VAL A 228 -0.76 -3.68 -9.22
N MET A 229 -1.31 -2.69 -8.52
CA MET A 229 -0.55 -1.69 -7.78
C MET A 229 0.20 -2.35 -6.60
N MET A 230 -0.48 -3.18 -5.83
CA MET A 230 0.13 -3.95 -4.73
C MET A 230 1.32 -4.77 -5.24
N ASN A 231 1.12 -5.52 -6.32
CA ASN A 231 2.14 -6.42 -6.85
C ASN A 231 3.29 -5.69 -7.56
N ALA A 232 3.02 -4.55 -8.20
CA ALA A 232 4.08 -3.66 -8.69
C ALA A 232 4.94 -3.12 -7.54
N ILE A 233 4.32 -2.63 -6.46
CA ILE A 233 5.04 -2.17 -5.26
C ILE A 233 5.80 -3.32 -4.59
N TYR A 234 5.23 -4.53 -4.57
CA TYR A 234 5.88 -5.72 -4.04
C TYR A 234 7.12 -6.11 -4.86
N ALA A 235 7.02 -6.16 -6.19
CA ALA A 235 8.14 -6.40 -7.08
C ALA A 235 9.25 -5.35 -6.90
N ASP A 236 8.88 -4.07 -6.84
CA ASP A 236 9.79 -2.96 -6.57
C ASP A 236 10.51 -3.14 -5.23
N GLY A 237 9.76 -3.42 -4.17
CA GLY A 237 10.28 -3.63 -2.83
C GLY A 237 11.21 -4.83 -2.71
N LEU A 238 10.91 -5.94 -3.40
CA LEU A 238 11.80 -7.12 -3.46
C LEU A 238 13.15 -6.77 -4.10
N ARG A 239 13.17 -5.94 -5.15
CA ARG A 239 14.43 -5.46 -5.75
C ARG A 239 15.19 -4.53 -4.83
N CYS A 240 14.49 -3.63 -4.14
CA CYS A 240 15.10 -2.78 -3.12
C CYS A 240 15.77 -3.63 -2.04
N LEU A 241 15.08 -4.66 -1.56
CA LEU A 241 15.62 -5.57 -0.54
C LEU A 241 16.86 -6.30 -1.03
N ALA A 242 16.85 -6.85 -2.25
CA ALA A 242 18.04 -7.51 -2.79
C ALA A 242 19.27 -6.57 -2.80
N LYS A 243 19.08 -5.30 -3.22
CA LYS A 243 20.13 -4.26 -3.19
C LYS A 243 20.57 -3.95 -1.75
N LEU A 244 19.63 -3.73 -0.84
CA LEU A 244 19.88 -3.40 0.57
C LEU A 244 20.56 -4.54 1.34
N MET A 245 20.27 -5.79 1.00
CA MET A 245 20.91 -6.98 1.59
C MET A 245 22.39 -7.06 1.21
N ALA A 246 22.72 -6.77 -0.04
CA ALA A 246 24.12 -6.65 -0.46
C ALA A 246 24.85 -5.53 0.30
N ILE A 247 24.21 -4.37 0.50
CA ILE A 247 24.74 -3.26 1.31
C ILE A 247 24.93 -3.65 2.77
N ALA A 248 23.98 -4.39 3.35
CA ALA A 248 24.04 -4.85 4.73
C ALA A 248 25.18 -5.87 4.96
N GLY A 249 25.67 -6.51 3.89
CA GLY A 249 26.65 -7.60 3.95
C GLY A 249 26.01 -8.97 4.19
N ASP A 250 24.73 -9.14 3.83
CA ASP A 250 24.05 -10.42 3.88
C ASP A 250 24.65 -11.41 2.85
N PRO A 251 24.52 -12.73 3.07
CA PRO A 251 25.00 -13.71 2.10
C PRO A 251 24.36 -13.52 0.70
N PRO A 252 25.13 -13.60 -0.40
CA PRO A 252 24.61 -13.38 -1.75
C PRO A 252 23.36 -14.19 -2.09
N ARG A 253 23.32 -15.45 -1.67
CA ARG A 253 22.18 -16.36 -1.86
C ARG A 253 20.85 -15.79 -1.34
N GLU A 254 20.89 -14.97 -0.28
CA GLU A 254 19.68 -14.37 0.26
C GLU A 254 19.22 -13.19 -0.60
N ALA A 255 20.14 -12.35 -1.08
CA ALA A 255 19.80 -11.30 -2.03
C ALA A 255 19.26 -11.87 -3.35
N ASP A 256 19.85 -12.98 -3.83
CA ASP A 256 19.43 -13.69 -5.04
C ASP A 256 17.99 -14.23 -4.91
N GLU A 257 17.58 -14.71 -3.72
CA GLU A 257 16.20 -15.15 -3.46
C GLU A 257 15.19 -14.03 -3.74
N PHE A 258 15.46 -12.83 -3.24
CA PHE A 258 14.59 -11.67 -3.40
C PHE A 258 14.60 -11.14 -4.83
N SER A 259 15.77 -11.11 -5.48
CA SER A 259 15.88 -10.73 -6.89
C SER A 259 15.12 -11.69 -7.81
N ALA A 260 15.28 -13.01 -7.60
CA ALA A 260 14.55 -14.02 -8.36
C ALA A 260 13.05 -13.94 -8.13
N ARG A 261 12.60 -13.65 -6.89
CA ARG A 261 11.18 -13.45 -6.60
C ARG A 261 10.63 -12.19 -7.30
N ALA A 262 11.37 -11.08 -7.29
CA ALA A 262 10.95 -9.86 -7.98
C ALA A 262 10.73 -10.11 -9.48
N GLU A 263 11.62 -10.86 -10.10
CA GLU A 263 11.50 -11.24 -11.52
C GLU A 263 10.28 -12.13 -11.78
N ARG A 264 9.94 -13.05 -10.87
CA ARG A 264 8.71 -13.85 -10.99
C ARG A 264 7.46 -12.99 -10.89
N VAL A 265 7.38 -12.08 -9.92
CA VAL A 265 6.23 -11.16 -9.75
C VAL A 265 6.07 -10.29 -11.01
N ARG A 266 7.16 -9.70 -11.52
CA ARG A 266 7.13 -8.91 -12.76
C ARG A 266 6.62 -9.73 -13.94
N ARG A 267 7.11 -10.97 -14.11
CA ARG A 267 6.62 -11.87 -15.16
C ARG A 267 5.14 -12.18 -15.01
N ALA A 268 4.70 -12.49 -13.79
CA ALA A 268 3.29 -12.79 -13.51
C ALA A 268 2.38 -11.60 -13.86
N LEU A 269 2.75 -10.37 -13.48
CA LEU A 269 2.06 -9.15 -13.93
C LEU A 269 1.98 -9.07 -15.46
N GLU A 270 3.09 -9.31 -16.14
CA GLU A 270 3.17 -9.24 -17.60
C GLU A 270 2.43 -10.35 -18.35
N THR A 271 2.21 -11.51 -17.73
CA THR A 271 1.57 -12.66 -18.37
C THR A 271 0.11 -12.82 -18.00
N LYS A 272 -0.27 -12.48 -16.75
CA LYS A 272 -1.62 -12.68 -16.22
C LYS A 272 -2.45 -11.39 -16.28
N CYS A 273 -1.85 -10.25 -15.91
CA CYS A 273 -2.58 -8.99 -15.80
C CYS A 273 -2.61 -8.18 -17.10
N TRP A 274 -1.62 -8.35 -17.98
CA TRP A 274 -1.54 -7.60 -19.23
C TRP A 274 -2.60 -8.04 -20.25
N ASP A 275 -3.41 -7.09 -20.70
CA ASP A 275 -4.36 -7.26 -21.79
C ASP A 275 -3.78 -6.66 -23.08
N GLU A 276 -3.43 -7.52 -24.03
CA GLU A 276 -2.79 -7.12 -25.28
C GLU A 276 -3.74 -6.29 -26.18
N ASP A 277 -5.04 -6.53 -26.12
CA ASP A 277 -5.98 -5.77 -26.94
C ASP A 277 -6.23 -4.39 -26.31
N ALA A 278 -6.41 -4.36 -24.99
CA ALA A 278 -6.71 -3.12 -24.26
C ALA A 278 -5.49 -2.24 -23.99
N GLY A 279 -4.26 -2.78 -23.98
CA GLY A 279 -3.04 -2.01 -23.73
C GLY A 279 -2.79 -1.66 -22.26
N VAL A 280 -3.40 -2.38 -21.33
CA VAL A 280 -3.36 -2.10 -19.88
C VAL A 280 -3.15 -3.36 -19.05
N PHE A 281 -2.83 -3.15 -17.77
CA PHE A 281 -2.82 -4.20 -16.76
C PHE A 281 -4.14 -4.20 -15.97
N TRP A 282 -4.83 -5.33 -15.93
CA TRP A 282 -6.01 -5.56 -15.11
C TRP A 282 -5.65 -6.27 -13.81
N ASP A 283 -6.27 -5.84 -12.71
CA ASP A 283 -6.30 -6.64 -11.49
C ASP A 283 -7.07 -7.96 -11.73
N LEU A 284 -6.78 -8.98 -10.93
CA LEU A 284 -7.41 -10.30 -11.07
C LEU A 284 -8.26 -10.62 -9.84
N ALA A 285 -9.54 -10.95 -10.07
CA ALA A 285 -10.53 -11.15 -9.04
C ALA A 285 -10.87 -12.64 -8.85
N GLY A 286 -10.78 -13.08 -7.59
CA GLY A 286 -11.10 -14.44 -7.13
C GLY A 286 -10.07 -15.48 -7.58
N TRP A 287 -10.25 -16.72 -7.12
CA TRP A 287 -9.38 -17.86 -7.50
C TRP A 287 -9.47 -18.24 -8.98
N THR A 288 -10.48 -17.74 -9.70
CA THR A 288 -10.57 -17.91 -11.16
C THR A 288 -9.84 -16.81 -11.93
N GLU A 289 -9.21 -15.87 -11.23
CA GLU A 289 -8.38 -14.80 -11.79
C GLU A 289 -9.10 -14.00 -12.87
N LYS A 290 -10.35 -13.61 -12.62
CA LYS A 290 -11.13 -12.87 -13.61
C LYS A 290 -10.58 -11.44 -13.72
N PRO A 291 -10.22 -10.95 -14.91
CA PRO A 291 -9.79 -9.57 -15.09
C PRO A 291 -10.86 -8.58 -14.62
N ALA A 292 -10.50 -7.69 -13.70
CA ALA A 292 -11.34 -6.61 -13.21
C ALA A 292 -11.21 -5.39 -14.13
N ARG A 293 -12.15 -5.30 -15.08
CA ARG A 293 -12.13 -4.30 -16.17
C ARG A 293 -12.74 -2.96 -15.76
N THR A 294 -12.19 -2.34 -14.73
CA THR A 294 -12.46 -0.95 -14.36
C THR A 294 -11.14 -0.19 -14.46
N LEU A 295 -11.07 0.81 -15.33
CA LEU A 295 -9.85 1.56 -15.63
C LEU A 295 -9.54 2.57 -14.52
N THR A 296 -8.78 2.12 -13.53
CA THR A 296 -8.23 2.96 -12.45
C THR A 296 -6.73 3.17 -12.64
N PHE A 297 -6.14 4.13 -11.94
CA PHE A 297 -4.70 4.40 -12.03
C PHE A 297 -3.81 3.20 -11.65
N SER A 298 -4.34 2.15 -11.01
CA SER A 298 -3.58 0.92 -10.72
C SER A 298 -3.07 0.25 -12.00
N CYS A 299 -3.73 0.43 -13.15
CA CYS A 299 -3.26 -0.14 -14.42
C CYS A 299 -1.93 0.47 -14.90
N LEU A 300 -1.62 1.71 -14.45
CA LEU A 300 -0.40 2.44 -14.81
C LEU A 300 0.76 2.10 -13.86
N PHE A 301 0.49 1.50 -12.71
CA PHE A 301 1.50 1.27 -11.66
C PHE A 301 2.73 0.46 -12.08
N PRO A 302 2.64 -0.53 -12.99
CA PRO A 302 3.82 -1.25 -13.46
C PRO A 302 4.91 -0.35 -14.06
N LEU A 303 4.61 0.89 -14.44
CA LEU A 303 5.60 1.88 -14.88
C LEU A 303 6.69 2.19 -13.84
N ILE A 304 6.49 1.85 -12.56
CA ILE A 304 7.54 1.98 -11.54
C ILE A 304 8.65 0.92 -11.68
N LEU A 305 8.40 -0.16 -12.44
CA LEU A 305 9.33 -1.27 -12.60
C LEU A 305 10.36 -0.92 -13.70
N GLU A 306 11.62 -0.74 -13.30
CA GLU A 306 12.73 -0.36 -14.19
C GLU A 306 12.94 -1.30 -15.40
N ASP A 307 12.48 -2.55 -15.29
CA ASP A 307 12.65 -3.64 -16.24
C ASP A 307 11.31 -4.14 -16.83
N LEU A 308 10.25 -3.32 -16.73
CA LEU A 308 9.00 -3.56 -17.45
C LEU A 308 9.28 -3.65 -18.97
N ASP A 309 8.60 -4.57 -19.67
CA ASP A 309 8.63 -4.64 -21.14
C ASP A 309 8.46 -3.23 -21.74
N PRO A 310 9.49 -2.67 -22.42
CA PRO A 310 9.43 -1.31 -22.94
C PRO A 310 8.28 -1.06 -23.91
N ARG A 311 7.79 -2.11 -24.59
CA ARG A 311 6.61 -2.02 -25.46
C ARG A 311 5.35 -1.77 -24.64
N LYS A 312 5.15 -2.50 -23.54
CA LYS A 312 4.01 -2.31 -22.63
C LYS A 312 4.07 -0.95 -21.95
N ALA A 313 5.25 -0.55 -21.48
CA ALA A 313 5.48 0.78 -20.92
C ALA A 313 5.10 1.89 -21.90
N LYS A 314 5.55 1.79 -23.16
CA LYS A 314 5.22 2.75 -24.21
C LYS A 314 3.71 2.81 -24.48
N ARG A 315 3.03 1.66 -24.53
CA ARG A 315 1.58 1.61 -24.74
C ARG A 315 0.82 2.23 -23.56
N LEU A 316 1.18 1.90 -22.32
CA LEU A 316 0.60 2.55 -21.13
C LEU A 316 0.75 4.08 -21.18
N VAL A 317 1.93 4.57 -21.58
CA VAL A 317 2.18 6.02 -21.66
C VAL A 317 1.37 6.68 -22.77
N ASP A 318 1.46 6.15 -24.00
CA ASP A 318 0.93 6.81 -25.19
C ASP A 318 -0.58 6.61 -25.36
N GLU A 319 -1.11 5.44 -24.98
CA GLU A 319 -2.53 5.08 -25.17
C GLU A 319 -3.40 5.51 -23.98
N HIS A 320 -2.82 5.56 -22.76
CA HIS A 320 -3.59 5.78 -21.51
C HIS A 320 -3.13 6.98 -20.68
N LEU A 321 -1.87 7.03 -20.23
CA LEU A 321 -1.39 8.09 -19.34
C LEU A 321 -1.56 9.48 -19.96
N LEU A 322 -1.14 9.63 -21.23
CA LEU A 322 -1.20 10.90 -21.97
C LEU A 322 -2.55 11.11 -22.69
N ASN A 323 -3.53 10.23 -22.47
CA ASN A 323 -4.85 10.34 -23.07
C ASN A 323 -5.73 11.32 -22.26
N GLU A 324 -6.07 12.45 -22.87
CA GLU A 324 -6.87 13.53 -22.26
C GLU A 324 -8.31 13.12 -21.92
N LYS A 325 -8.78 11.97 -22.44
CA LYS A 325 -10.09 11.40 -22.10
C LYS A 325 -10.02 10.37 -20.97
N GLU A 326 -8.83 10.06 -20.49
CA GLU A 326 -8.59 9.09 -19.42
C GLU A 326 -7.83 9.76 -18.28
N PHE A 327 -6.50 9.75 -18.35
CA PHE A 327 -5.64 10.16 -17.23
C PHE A 327 -4.99 11.53 -17.43
N TRP A 328 -4.96 12.10 -18.63
CA TRP A 328 -4.31 13.40 -18.91
C TRP A 328 -5.24 14.60 -18.78
N LEU A 329 -5.96 14.67 -17.65
CA LEU A 329 -6.83 15.80 -17.29
C LEU A 329 -5.99 17.04 -16.90
N PRO A 330 -6.61 18.23 -16.69
CA PRO A 330 -5.89 19.42 -16.22
C PRO A 330 -5.07 19.19 -14.94
N TYR A 331 -5.53 18.27 -14.08
CA TYR A 331 -4.76 17.65 -13.02
C TYR A 331 -4.58 16.17 -13.38
N PRO A 332 -3.41 15.77 -13.93
CA PRO A 332 -3.22 14.43 -14.45
C PRO A 332 -3.30 13.33 -13.39
N ILE A 333 -3.54 12.11 -13.85
CA ILE A 333 -3.62 10.87 -13.06
C ILE A 333 -4.74 10.96 -12.00
N PRO A 334 -6.01 11.15 -12.43
CA PRO A 334 -7.14 10.88 -11.54
C PRO A 334 -7.11 9.41 -11.07
N SER A 335 -7.70 9.14 -9.90
CA SER A 335 -7.79 7.77 -9.36
C SER A 335 -8.61 6.82 -10.26
N VAL A 336 -9.53 7.37 -11.04
CA VAL A 336 -10.36 6.64 -12.01
C VAL A 336 -10.25 7.39 -13.33
N ALA A 337 -10.07 6.67 -14.44
CA ALA A 337 -9.99 7.30 -15.77
C ALA A 337 -11.28 8.08 -16.08
N ALA A 338 -11.16 9.23 -16.73
CA ALA A 338 -12.30 10.12 -16.96
C ALA A 338 -13.43 9.51 -17.82
N GLY A 339 -13.12 8.49 -18.63
CA GLY A 339 -14.07 7.76 -19.45
C GLY A 339 -14.89 6.71 -18.71
N GLU A 340 -14.52 6.36 -17.46
CA GLU A 340 -15.23 5.34 -16.69
C GLU A 340 -16.57 5.87 -16.12
N PRO A 341 -17.65 5.06 -16.11
CA PRO A 341 -18.92 5.46 -15.49
C PRO A 341 -18.80 5.85 -14.02
N ALA A 342 -17.81 5.27 -13.31
CA ALA A 342 -17.55 5.54 -11.90
C ALA A 342 -16.70 6.80 -11.66
N PHE A 343 -16.26 7.51 -12.71
CA PHE A 343 -15.49 8.73 -12.56
C PHE A 343 -16.33 9.85 -11.93
N ASP A 344 -15.89 10.34 -10.77
CA ASP A 344 -16.59 11.37 -10.00
C ASP A 344 -15.69 12.60 -9.72
N PRO A 345 -15.53 13.51 -10.69
CA PRO A 345 -14.67 14.70 -10.52
C PRO A 345 -15.23 15.69 -9.48
N GLY A 346 -16.50 15.53 -9.09
CA GLY A 346 -17.18 16.39 -8.13
C GLY A 346 -17.09 15.92 -6.68
N TRP A 347 -16.42 14.78 -6.39
CA TRP A 347 -16.31 14.21 -5.04
C TRP A 347 -17.68 14.06 -4.34
N ARG A 348 -18.70 13.68 -5.12
CA ARG A 348 -20.09 13.48 -4.67
C ARG A 348 -20.24 12.16 -3.91
N ALA A 349 -19.46 11.14 -4.27
CA ALA A 349 -19.39 9.90 -3.53
C ALA A 349 -18.73 10.14 -2.17
N LYS A 350 -19.49 9.89 -1.10
CA LYS A 350 -18.91 9.79 0.24
C LYS A 350 -18.35 8.39 0.40
N THR A 351 -17.09 8.31 0.81
CA THR A 351 -16.36 7.06 1.01
C THR A 351 -15.77 6.94 2.41
N THR A 352 -15.90 8.00 3.22
CA THR A 352 -15.46 8.11 4.62
C THR A 352 -16.51 8.86 5.42
#